data_AF-A0A3D1PLR6-F1
#
_entry.id   AF-A0A3D1PLR6-F1
#
_cell.length_a   1.000
_cell.length_b   1.000
_cell.length_c   1.000
_cell.angle_alpha   90.00
_cell.angle_beta   90.00
_cell.angle_gamma   90.00
#
_symmetry.space_group_name_H-M   'P 1'
#
loop_
_entity.id
_entity.type
_entity.pdbx_description
1 polymer ?
#
loop_
_entity_poly.entity_id
_entity_poly.type
_entity_poly.pdbx_seq_one_letter_code
_entity_poly.pdbx_strand_id
1 'polypeptide(L)'
;MLEFWQNGKKIEVNAIYGKGKVGQMVIYGQRCDWGANPNPTIAPLSQYPCPSVFTIVEKKEGNLDGYYILSDSKGNRIKIEYFYSSSGASVLYDAQEWLTWNDMREKEKFSRKQRKIEQLEGHVELLKDILIKQGARIVTEAQAEDLGLK
;
A
#
# COMPACT_ATOMS: atom_id res chain seq x y z
N MET A 1 9.68 -2.51 -6.25
CA MET A 1 8.58 -2.87 -7.19
C MET A 1 7.34 -3.03 -6.35
N LEU A 2 6.24 -2.41 -6.77
CA LEU A 2 4.94 -2.58 -6.14
C LEU A 2 4.10 -3.51 -7.01
N GLU A 3 3.41 -4.48 -6.39
CA GLU A 3 2.59 -5.43 -7.12
C GLU A 3 1.35 -5.87 -6.32
N PHE A 4 0.27 -6.16 -7.05
CA PHE A 4 -0.88 -6.87 -6.50
C PHE A 4 -1.60 -7.65 -7.61
N TRP A 5 -2.52 -8.53 -7.20
CA TRP A 5 -3.32 -9.33 -8.12
C TRP A 5 -4.75 -8.81 -8.19
N GLN A 6 -5.31 -8.68 -9.39
CA GLN A 6 -6.70 -8.33 -9.64
C GLN A 6 -7.28 -9.28 -10.68
N ASN A 7 -8.37 -9.98 -10.35
CA ASN A 7 -9.05 -10.90 -11.27
C ASN A 7 -8.11 -11.88 -12.00
N GLY A 8 -7.14 -12.44 -11.28
CA GLY A 8 -6.15 -13.38 -11.84
C GLY A 8 -5.06 -12.75 -12.71
N LYS A 9 -5.02 -11.42 -12.84
CA LYS A 9 -3.95 -10.67 -13.51
C LYS A 9 -3.06 -9.97 -12.50
N LYS A 10 -1.74 -10.01 -12.73
CA LYS A 10 -0.76 -9.28 -11.92
C LYS A 10 -0.65 -7.84 -12.43
N ILE A 11 -0.76 -6.88 -11.50
CA ILE A 11 -0.60 -5.45 -11.75
C ILE A 11 0.67 -5.00 -11.02
N GLU A 12 1.60 -4.39 -11.76
CA GLU A 12 2.93 -4.02 -11.27
C GLU A 12 3.26 -2.56 -11.56
N VAL A 13 3.98 -1.92 -10.65
CA VAL A 13 4.62 -0.61 -10.86
C VAL A 13 6.09 -0.70 -10.51
N ASN A 14 6.91 -0.25 -11.45
CA ASN A 14 8.36 -0.26 -11.33
C ASN A 14 8.86 1.02 -10.67
N ALA A 15 9.89 0.88 -9.84
CA ALA A 15 10.59 2.04 -9.34
C ALA A 15 11.35 2.74 -10.47
N ILE A 16 11.60 4.03 -10.30
CA ILE A 16 12.25 4.89 -11.32
C ILE A 16 13.75 4.61 -11.51
N TYR A 17 14.32 3.60 -10.86
CA TYR A 17 15.76 3.28 -10.83
C TYR A 17 16.50 3.66 -12.14
N GLY A 18 17.38 4.65 -12.08
CA GLY A 18 18.13 5.20 -13.23
C GLY A 18 17.33 5.91 -14.33
N LYS A 19 16.00 5.78 -14.35
CA LYS A 19 15.07 6.28 -15.38
C LYS A 19 14.37 7.60 -15.03
N GLY A 20 14.51 8.08 -13.79
CA GLY A 20 13.95 9.35 -13.34
C GLY A 20 14.52 10.54 -14.12
N LYS A 21 13.73 11.61 -14.22
CA LYS A 21 14.10 12.85 -14.93
C LYS A 21 14.03 14.06 -13.99
N VAL A 22 14.88 15.05 -14.21
CA VAL A 22 14.77 16.34 -13.50
C VAL A 22 13.41 16.98 -13.82
N GLY A 23 12.75 17.52 -12.80
CA GLY A 23 11.39 18.04 -12.84
C GLY A 23 10.30 16.98 -12.63
N GLN A 24 10.63 15.69 -12.65
CA GLN A 24 9.65 14.63 -12.42
C GLN A 24 9.24 14.58 -10.95
N MET A 25 7.93 14.50 -10.72
CA MET A 25 7.36 14.21 -9.40
C MET A 25 7.41 12.71 -9.13
N VAL A 26 7.89 12.36 -7.94
CA VAL A 26 8.07 10.97 -7.52
C VAL A 26 7.49 10.74 -6.14
N ILE A 27 7.04 9.52 -5.88
CA ILE A 27 6.45 9.13 -4.60
C ILE A 27 7.36 8.11 -3.93
N TYR A 28 7.74 8.39 -2.68
CA TYR A 28 8.18 7.36 -1.74
C TYR A 28 6.96 6.53 -1.38
N GLY A 29 6.78 5.41 -2.09
CA GLY A 29 5.51 4.69 -2.13
C GLY A 29 5.51 3.35 -1.41
N GLN A 30 6.68 2.88 -1.00
CA GLN A 30 6.87 1.58 -0.37
C GLN A 30 7.56 1.78 0.98
N ARG A 31 6.87 1.46 2.07
CA ARG A 31 7.48 1.52 3.41
C ARG A 31 8.62 0.51 3.47
N CYS A 32 9.79 0.99 3.86
CA CYS A 32 10.95 0.15 4.13
C CYS A 32 11.08 -0.01 5.63
N ASP A 33 11.51 -1.20 6.05
CA ASP A 33 12.04 -1.35 7.40
C ASP A 33 13.48 -0.83 7.39
N TRP A 34 13.71 0.20 8.19
CA TRP A 34 15.00 0.86 8.33
C TRP A 34 15.73 0.45 9.61
N GLY A 35 15.14 -0.48 10.39
CA GLY A 35 15.59 -0.83 11.73
C GLY A 35 15.14 0.18 12.80
N ALA A 36 15.47 -0.13 14.05
CA ALA A 36 15.26 0.78 15.17
C ALA A 36 16.25 1.96 15.07
N ASN A 37 15.74 3.20 15.10
CA ASN A 37 16.51 4.45 14.97
C ASN A 37 17.38 4.52 13.70
N PRO A 38 16.77 4.65 12.52
CA PRO A 38 17.51 4.67 11.26
C PRO A 38 18.41 5.90 11.16
N ASN A 39 19.63 5.70 10.65
CA ASN A 39 20.57 6.78 10.42
C ASN A 39 20.13 7.61 9.19
N PRO A 40 19.74 8.89 9.34
CA PRO A 40 19.25 9.72 8.24
C PRO A 40 20.29 9.95 7.14
N THR A 41 21.58 9.83 7.46
CA THR A 41 22.66 9.97 6.48
C THR A 41 22.72 8.78 5.52
N ILE A 42 22.31 7.59 5.97
CA ILE A 42 22.35 6.34 5.20
C ILE A 42 20.99 6.05 4.57
N ALA A 43 19.92 6.36 5.28
CA ALA A 43 18.53 6.20 4.84
C ALA A 43 17.78 7.53 4.97
N PRO A 44 18.01 8.51 4.08
CA PRO A 44 17.42 9.84 4.21
C PRO A 44 15.89 9.84 4.17
N LEU A 45 15.29 8.91 3.40
CA LEU A 45 13.84 8.74 3.31
C LEU A 45 13.21 8.23 4.62
N SER A 46 13.99 7.69 5.57
CA SER A 46 13.48 7.24 6.86
C SER A 46 12.85 8.35 7.71
N GLN A 47 13.20 9.60 7.42
CA GLN A 47 12.66 10.79 8.09
C GLN A 47 11.29 11.22 7.54
N TYR A 48 10.80 10.58 6.47
CA TYR A 48 9.59 10.96 5.79
C TYR A 48 8.49 9.91 5.97
N PRO A 49 7.21 10.33 6.09
CA PRO A 49 6.09 9.40 6.13
C PRO A 49 5.98 8.65 4.79
N CYS A 50 5.40 7.45 4.82
CA CYS A 50 5.07 6.71 3.61
C CYS A 50 3.53 6.71 3.44
N PRO A 51 2.97 7.26 2.35
CA PRO A 51 3.69 7.83 1.20
C PRO A 51 4.15 9.29 1.42
N SER A 52 5.18 9.72 0.68
CA SER A 52 5.61 11.12 0.56
C SER A 52 5.93 11.49 -0.89
N VAL A 53 5.70 12.76 -1.26
CA VAL A 53 5.91 13.28 -2.61
C VAL A 53 7.17 14.13 -2.65
N PHE A 54 7.96 13.97 -3.72
CA PHE A 54 9.16 14.76 -3.98
C PHE A 54 9.22 15.15 -5.46
N THR A 55 10.07 16.13 -5.77
CA THR A 55 10.46 16.46 -7.14
C THR A 55 11.94 16.16 -7.32
N ILE A 56 12.33 15.48 -8.41
CA ILE A 56 13.74 15.34 -8.75
C ILE A 56 14.24 16.70 -9.24
N VAL A 57 15.20 17.29 -8.53
CA VAL A 57 15.79 18.59 -8.89
C VAL A 57 17.18 18.46 -9.50
N GLU A 58 17.86 17.34 -9.25
CA GLU A 58 19.14 17.01 -9.86
C GLU A 58 19.24 15.51 -10.11
N LYS A 59 19.98 15.15 -11.16
CA LYS A 59 20.28 13.77 -11.52
C LYS A 59 21.73 13.68 -11.95
N LYS A 60 22.46 12.70 -11.43
CA LYS A 60 23.74 12.25 -11.99
C LYS A 60 23.60 10.84 -12.53
N GLU A 61 23.95 10.63 -13.79
CA GLU A 61 23.99 9.28 -14.36
C GLU A 61 25.26 8.55 -13.90
N GLY A 62 25.13 7.24 -13.68
CA GLY A 62 26.20 6.39 -13.19
C GLY A 62 25.68 5.01 -12.84
N ASN A 63 26.44 3.96 -13.18
CA ASN A 63 26.05 2.58 -12.87
C ASN A 63 26.19 2.25 -11.38
N LEU A 64 27.17 2.84 -10.70
CA LEU A 64 27.47 2.63 -9.28
C LEU A 64 27.52 3.93 -8.47
N ASP A 65 27.61 5.09 -9.12
CA ASP A 65 27.73 6.40 -8.47
C ASP A 65 26.60 7.36 -8.89
N GLY A 66 25.58 6.83 -9.56
CA GLY A 66 24.41 7.59 -9.96
C GLY A 66 23.52 7.93 -8.76
N TYR A 67 22.95 9.13 -8.79
CA TYR A 67 22.08 9.63 -7.72
C TYR A 67 21.03 10.61 -8.24
N TYR A 68 20.01 10.81 -7.41
CA TYR A 68 19.05 11.91 -7.51
C TYR A 68 19.23 12.87 -6.33
N ILE A 69 19.00 14.16 -6.56
CA ILE A 69 18.64 15.08 -5.49
C ILE A 69 17.15 15.34 -5.60
N LEU A 70 16.43 15.04 -4.53
CA LEU A 70 15.01 15.27 -4.38
C LEU A 70 14.78 16.57 -3.62
N SER A 71 13.72 17.29 -3.98
CA SER A 71 13.17 18.38 -3.18
C SER A 71 11.83 17.98 -2.60
N ASP A 72 11.65 18.17 -1.30
CA ASP A 72 10.34 18.07 -0.66
C ASP A 72 9.52 19.36 -0.85
N SER A 73 8.30 19.39 -0.29
CA SER A 73 7.39 20.54 -0.35
C SER A 73 7.87 21.78 0.43
N LYS A 74 8.86 21.63 1.30
CA LYS A 74 9.47 22.71 2.09
C LYS A 74 10.77 23.22 1.45
N GLY A 75 11.20 22.63 0.33
CA GLY A 75 12.44 22.96 -0.35
C GLY A 75 13.67 22.27 0.23
N ASN A 76 13.51 21.31 1.15
CA ASN A 76 14.62 20.52 1.67
C ASN A 76 15.15 19.60 0.58
N ARG A 77 16.48 19.56 0.44
CA ARG A 77 17.16 18.75 -0.57
C ARG A 77 17.67 17.45 0.04
N ILE A 78 17.33 16.33 -0.59
CA ILE A 78 17.69 15.00 -0.13
C ILE A 78 18.43 14.28 -1.25
N LYS A 79 19.67 13.89 -1.00
CA LYS A 79 20.43 13.07 -1.94
C LYS A 79 20.08 11.59 -1.74
N ILE A 80 19.69 10.92 -2.82
CA ILE A 80 19.36 9.49 -2.84
C ILE A 80 20.18 8.83 -3.94
N GLU A 81 20.96 7.82 -3.58
CA GLU A 81 21.76 7.05 -4.53
C GLU A 81 20.88 6.04 -5.28
N TYR A 82 21.32 5.63 -6.47
CA TYR A 82 20.55 4.68 -7.28
C TYR A 82 20.45 3.29 -6.63
N PHE A 83 21.41 2.89 -5.80
CA PHE A 83 21.62 1.51 -5.32
C PHE A 83 20.34 0.70 -5.01
N TYR A 84 20.45 -0.62 -5.26
CA TYR A 84 19.44 -1.64 -4.96
C TYR A 84 19.10 -1.82 -3.47
N SER A 85 19.75 -1.08 -2.56
CA SER A 85 19.42 -1.12 -1.13
C SER A 85 18.05 -0.49 -0.87
N SER A 86 17.50 -0.77 0.31
CA SER A 86 16.24 -0.20 0.77
C SER A 86 16.23 1.33 0.78
N SER A 87 17.41 1.98 0.85
CA SER A 87 17.61 3.43 0.98
C SER A 87 17.68 4.23 -0.32
N GLY A 88 17.63 3.56 -1.47
CA GLY A 88 17.89 4.17 -2.77
C GLY A 88 16.66 4.54 -3.60
N ALA A 89 16.89 4.79 -4.88
CA ALA A 89 15.84 5.05 -5.88
C ALA A 89 14.90 3.85 -6.13
N SER A 90 15.22 2.68 -5.57
CA SER A 90 14.45 1.43 -5.65
C SER A 90 13.05 1.51 -5.01
N VAL A 91 12.79 2.54 -4.22
CA VAL A 91 11.50 2.79 -3.54
C VAL A 91 10.81 4.09 -3.95
N LEU A 92 11.34 4.75 -4.98
CA LEU A 92 10.74 5.91 -5.61
C LEU A 92 10.01 5.50 -6.89
N TYR A 93 8.78 5.94 -7.01
CA TYR A 93 7.89 5.61 -8.11
C TYR A 93 7.48 6.89 -8.83
N ASP A 94 7.19 6.79 -10.13
CA ASP A 94 6.52 7.89 -10.81
C ASP A 94 5.19 8.20 -10.08
N ALA A 95 4.93 9.48 -9.82
CA ALA A 95 3.78 9.87 -9.02
C ALA A 95 2.45 9.44 -9.67
N GLN A 96 2.34 9.57 -10.99
CA GLN A 96 1.11 9.25 -11.71
C GLN A 96 0.87 7.74 -11.75
N GLU A 97 1.92 6.96 -12.02
CA GLU A 97 1.84 5.50 -12.00
C GLU A 97 1.46 4.98 -10.61
N TRP A 98 2.11 5.52 -9.57
CA TRP A 98 1.83 5.12 -8.19
C TRP A 98 0.39 5.45 -7.77
N LEU A 99 -0.11 6.65 -8.08
CA LEU A 99 -1.48 7.06 -7.75
C LEU A 99 -2.51 6.16 -8.42
N THR A 100 -2.29 5.86 -9.70
CA THR A 100 -3.14 4.95 -10.48
C THR A 100 -3.17 3.56 -9.86
N TRP A 101 -2.00 3.02 -9.52
CA TRP A 101 -1.89 1.72 -8.86
C TRP A 101 -2.54 1.69 -7.49
N ASN A 102 -2.36 2.73 -6.68
CA ASN A 102 -2.90 2.80 -5.33
C ASN A 102 -4.44 2.83 -5.34
N ASP A 103 -5.04 3.60 -6.27
CA ASP A 103 -6.49 3.61 -6.47
C ASP A 103 -7.02 2.22 -6.87
N MET A 104 -6.39 1.57 -7.86
CA MET A 104 -6.78 0.22 -8.28
C MET A 104 -6.67 -0.80 -7.13
N ARG A 105 -5.59 -0.72 -6.34
CA ARG A 105 -5.35 -1.60 -5.20
C ARG A 105 -6.38 -1.41 -4.09
N GLU A 106 -6.73 -0.17 -3.74
CA GLU A 106 -7.74 0.10 -2.71
C GLU A 106 -9.14 -0.31 -3.17
N LYS A 107 -9.49 -0.10 -4.45
CA LYS A 107 -10.73 -0.62 -5.03
C LYS A 107 -10.82 -2.15 -4.96
N GLU A 108 -9.75 -2.86 -5.30
CA GLU A 108 -9.70 -4.33 -5.20
C GLU A 108 -9.82 -4.80 -3.74
N LYS A 109 -9.14 -4.13 -2.81
CA LYS A 109 -9.22 -4.44 -1.38
C LYS A 109 -10.64 -4.25 -0.84
N PHE A 110 -11.32 -3.16 -1.23
CA PHE A 110 -12.70 -2.93 -0.87
C PHE A 110 -13.63 -4.01 -1.47
N SER A 111 -13.48 -4.30 -2.76
CA SER A 111 -14.22 -5.37 -3.44
C SER A 111 -14.05 -6.74 -2.76
N ARG A 112 -12.84 -7.09 -2.32
CA ARG A 112 -12.59 -8.35 -1.60
C ARG A 112 -13.27 -8.38 -0.24
N LYS A 113 -13.24 -7.28 0.51
CA LYS A 113 -13.95 -7.16 1.79
C LYS A 113 -15.45 -7.34 1.59
N GLN A 114 -16.01 -6.66 0.59
CA GLN A 114 -17.43 -6.75 0.26
C GLN A 114 -17.84 -8.18 -0.12
N ARG A 115 -17.11 -8.82 -1.04
CA ARG A 115 -17.32 -10.24 -1.39
C ARG A 115 -17.23 -11.17 -0.18
N LYS A 116 -16.34 -10.89 0.77
CA LYS A 116 -16.21 -11.69 1.98
C LYS A 116 -17.40 -11.52 2.92
N ILE A 117 -17.93 -10.30 3.04
CA ILE A 117 -19.15 -10.02 3.80
C ILE A 117 -20.33 -10.77 3.19
N GLU A 118 -20.56 -10.63 1.89
CA GLU A 118 -21.64 -11.33 1.16
C GLU A 118 -21.56 -12.86 1.32
N GLN A 119 -20.34 -13.42 1.26
CA GLN A 119 -20.13 -14.85 1.49
C GLN A 119 -20.50 -15.26 2.93
N LEU A 120 -20.10 -14.47 3.93
CA LEU A 120 -20.41 -14.74 5.34
C LEU A 120 -21.90 -14.62 5.62
N GLU A 121 -22.57 -13.62 5.04
CA GLU A 121 -24.03 -13.46 5.12
C GLU A 121 -24.75 -14.69 4.54
N GLY A 122 -24.34 -15.16 3.36
CA GLY A 122 -24.88 -16.39 2.77
C GLY A 122 -24.65 -17.63 3.62
N HIS A 123 -23.49 -17.76 4.28
CA HIS A 123 -23.24 -18.86 5.21
C HIS A 123 -24.11 -18.78 6.47
N VAL A 124 -24.34 -17.58 7.00
CA VAL A 124 -25.22 -17.37 8.16
C VAL A 124 -26.66 -17.76 7.81
N GLU A 125 -27.17 -17.35 6.65
CA GLU A 125 -28.51 -17.73 6.21
C GLU A 125 -28.64 -19.25 6.01
N LEU A 126 -27.63 -19.90 5.41
CA LEU A 126 -27.62 -21.36 5.28
C LEU A 126 -27.62 -22.07 6.64
N LEU A 127 -26.85 -21.57 7.61
CA LEU A 127 -26.83 -22.12 8.97
C LEU A 127 -28.19 -21.96 9.66
N LYS A 128 -28.84 -20.79 9.49
CA LYS A 128 -30.19 -20.58 10.01
C LYS A 128 -31.17 -21.60 9.44
N ASP A 129 -31.16 -21.80 8.13
CA ASP A 129 -32.02 -22.77 7.45
C ASP A 129 -31.81 -24.20 7.97
N ILE A 130 -30.56 -24.62 8.16
CA ILE A 130 -30.22 -25.94 8.69
C ILE A 130 -30.75 -26.10 10.12
N LEU A 131 -30.51 -25.11 10.98
CA LEU A 131 -30.95 -25.13 12.38
C LEU A 131 -32.47 -25.20 12.49
N ILE A 132 -33.20 -24.40 11.70
CA ILE A 132 -34.67 -24.44 11.63
C ILE A 132 -35.15 -25.83 11.20
N LYS A 133 -34.55 -26.41 10.16
CA LYS A 133 -34.90 -27.77 9.68
C LYS A 133 -34.62 -28.86 10.72
N GLN A 134 -33.65 -28.65 11.61
CA GLN A 134 -33.34 -29.55 12.73
C GLN A 134 -34.22 -29.31 13.97
N GLY A 135 -35.19 -28.38 13.89
CA GLY A 135 -36.13 -28.07 14.97
C GLY A 135 -35.60 -27.06 16.00
N ALA A 136 -34.46 -26.41 15.73
CA ALA A 136 -33.98 -25.32 16.57
C ALA A 136 -34.79 -24.05 16.32
N ARG A 137 -35.17 -23.35 17.39
CA ARG A 137 -35.81 -22.05 17.32
C ARG A 137 -34.75 -20.95 17.26
N ILE A 138 -34.70 -20.22 16.16
CA ILE A 138 -33.82 -19.05 16.02
C ILE A 138 -34.58 -17.83 16.54
N VAL A 139 -33.95 -17.10 17.46
CA VAL A 139 -34.52 -15.90 18.09
C VAL A 139 -33.65 -14.70 17.78
N THR A 140 -34.28 -13.53 17.64
CA THR A 140 -33.54 -12.26 17.54
C THR A 140 -32.92 -11.89 18.89
N GLU A 141 -31.96 -10.95 18.92
CA GLU A 141 -31.39 -10.44 20.18
C GLU A 141 -32.47 -9.98 21.16
N ALA A 142 -33.45 -9.19 20.71
CA ALA A 142 -34.57 -8.73 21.54
C ALA A 142 -35.41 -9.90 22.09
N GLN A 143 -35.62 -10.96 21.30
CA GLN A 143 -36.33 -12.16 21.76
C GLN A 143 -35.49 -12.99 22.73
N ALA A 144 -34.16 -13.02 22.57
CA ALA A 144 -33.25 -13.69 23.50
C ALA A 144 -33.27 -12.98 24.87
N GLU A 145 -33.23 -11.65 24.88
CA GLU A 145 -33.37 -10.84 26.09
C GLU A 145 -34.72 -11.05 26.79
N ASP A 146 -35.84 -11.02 26.04
CA ASP A 146 -37.19 -11.29 26.59
C ASP A 146 -37.32 -12.72 27.15
N LEU A 147 -36.57 -13.68 26.61
CA LEU A 147 -36.51 -15.06 27.09
C LEU A 147 -35.53 -15.26 28.26
N GLY A 148 -34.83 -14.20 28.69
CA GLY A 148 -33.82 -14.26 29.75
C GLY A 148 -32.57 -15.05 29.37
N LEU A 149 -32.32 -15.26 28.08
CA LEU A 149 -31.13 -15.91 27.56
C LEU A 149 -30.00 -14.85 27.53
N LYS A 150 -28.88 -15.15 28.21
CA LYS A 150 -27.69 -14.28 28.28
C LYS A 150 -26.67 -14.61 27.21
#